data_AF-A0A0C1REK9-F1
#
_entry.id   AF-A0A0C1REK9-F1
#
_cell.length_a   1.000
_cell.length_b   1.000
_cell.length_c   1.000
_cell.angle_alpha   90.00
_cell.angle_beta   90.00
_cell.angle_gamma   90.00
#
_symmetry.space_group_name_H-M   'P 1'
#
loop_
_entity.id
_entity.type
_entity.pdbx_description
1 polymer ?
#
loop_
_entity_poly.entity_id
_entity_poly.type
_entity_poly.pdbx_seq_one_letter_code
_entity_poly.pdbx_strand_id
1 'polypeptide(L)' 'MADLLVKLYNLPDATPYLQKLREQSLYVRQAHPGEKRIISEWVLQHFPQSWAVGCEYAIERDPISCYIAV' A
#
# COMPACT_ATOMS: atom_id res chain seq x y z
N MET A 1 -5.96 -15.36 -23.53
CA MET A 1 -5.48 -14.92 -22.21
C MET A 1 -5.97 -15.97 -21.23
N ALA A 2 -5.07 -16.71 -20.58
CA ALA A 2 -5.48 -17.75 -19.63
C ALA A 2 -5.77 -17.08 -18.28
N ASP A 3 -6.92 -17.38 -17.68
CA ASP A 3 -7.25 -16.91 -16.34
C ASP A 3 -6.33 -17.58 -15.32
N LEU A 4 -5.45 -16.80 -14.70
CA LEU A 4 -4.57 -17.24 -13.62
C LEU A 4 -5.33 -17.17 -12.28
N LEU A 5 -6.24 -18.12 -12.07
CA LEU A 5 -6.89 -18.27 -10.78
C LEU A 5 -5.90 -18.81 -9.75
N VAL A 6 -5.43 -17.93 -8.86
CA VAL A 6 -4.54 -18.28 -7.75
C VAL A 6 -5.33 -18.43 -6.46
N LYS A 7 -5.09 -19.52 -5.72
CA LYS A 7 -5.67 -19.76 -4.40
C LYS A 7 -4.99 -18.86 -3.37
N LEU A 8 -5.55 -17.67 -3.12
CA LEU A 8 -4.97 -16.69 -2.20
C LEU A 8 -4.81 -17.22 -0.75
N TYR A 9 -5.66 -18.15 -0.32
CA TYR A 9 -5.56 -18.80 0.99
C TYR A 9 -4.37 -19.77 1.12
N ASN A 10 -3.71 -20.13 0.00
CA ASN A 10 -2.48 -20.90 0.02
C ASN A 10 -1.23 -20.01 0.05
N LEU A 11 -1.37 -18.69 0.11
CA LEU A 11 -0.22 -17.81 0.22
C LEU A 11 0.50 -18.05 1.56
N PRO A 12 1.84 -18.08 1.55
CA PRO A 12 2.60 -18.16 2.79
C PRO A 12 2.38 -16.91 3.63
N ASP A 13 2.60 -17.04 4.94
CA ASP A 13 2.58 -15.90 5.85
C ASP A 13 3.58 -14.82 5.40
N ALA A 14 3.11 -13.57 5.35
CA ALA A 14 3.90 -12.41 4.95
C ALA A 14 4.81 -11.90 6.08
N THR A 15 4.56 -12.31 7.34
CA THR A 15 5.26 -11.85 8.54
C THR A 15 6.80 -11.91 8.44
N PRO A 16 7.43 -13.00 7.92
CA PRO A 16 8.88 -13.06 7.80
C PRO A 16 9.46 -11.99 6.86
N TYR A 17 8.72 -11.62 5.80
CA TYR A 17 9.15 -10.55 4.88
C TYR A 17 9.03 -9.18 5.53
N LEU A 18 7.95 -8.95 6.28
CA LEU A 18 7.75 -7.71 7.03
C LEU A 18 8.78 -7.53 8.15
N GLN A 19 9.21 -8.61 8.80
CA GLN A 19 10.28 -8.57 9.81
C GLN A 19 11.63 -8.17 9.20
N LYS A 20 11.99 -8.72 8.05
CA LYS A 20 13.23 -8.33 7.32
C LYS A 20 13.24 -6.86 6.94
N LEU A 21 12.10 -6.31 6.50
CA LEU A 21 11.99 -4.87 6.22
C LEU A 21 12.17 -4.05 7.50
N ARG A 22 11.60 -4.50 8.62
CA ARG A 22 11.74 -3.84 9.92
C ARG A 22 13.19 -3.83 10.42
N GLU A 23 13.95 -4.91 10.19
CA GLU A 23 15.40 -4.96 10.49
C GLU A 23 16.17 -3.88 9.71
N GLN A 24 15.66 -3.47 8.55
CA GLN A 24 16.19 -2.38 7.73
C GLN A 24 15.56 -1.01 8.06
N SER A 25 14.83 -0.91 9.18
CA SER A 25 14.08 0.29 9.58
C SER A 25 12.98 0.71 8.59
N LEU A 26 12.46 -0.21 7.78
CA LEU A 26 11.32 0.01 6.88
C LEU A 26 10.04 -0.60 7.45
N TYR A 27 9.01 0.22 7.59
CA TYR A 27 7.73 -0.16 8.19
C TYR A 27 6.61 -0.10 7.16
N VAL A 28 6.05 -1.27 6.82
CA VAL A 28 4.86 -1.36 5.95
C VAL A 28 3.60 -1.36 6.82
N ARG A 29 2.69 -0.43 6.55
CA ARG A 29 1.41 -0.31 7.26
C ARG A 29 0.31 0.28 6.38
N GLN A 30 -0.94 0.15 6.81
CA GLN A 30 -2.03 0.92 6.21
C GLN A 30 -1.80 2.42 6.44
N ALA A 31 -2.20 3.22 5.45
CA ALA A 31 -2.28 4.66 5.59
C ALA A 31 -3.39 5.03 6.60
N HIS A 32 -3.21 6.15 7.29
CA HIS A 32 -4.23 6.73 8.16
C HIS A 32 -5.03 7.79 7.38
N PRO A 33 -6.35 7.97 7.62
CA PRO A 33 -7.15 8.98 6.91
C PRO A 33 -6.57 10.41 6.98
N GLY A 34 -5.99 10.75 8.14
CA GLY A 34 -5.32 12.05 8.35
C GLY A 34 -4.06 12.27 7.51
N GLU A 35 -3.50 11.20 6.92
CA GLU A 35 -2.30 11.27 6.07
C GLU A 35 -2.63 11.45 4.59
N LYS A 36 -3.92 11.48 4.21
CA LYS A 36 -4.34 11.53 2.80
C LYS A 36 -3.61 12.61 2.00
N ARG A 37 -3.62 13.85 2.52
CA ARG A 37 -3.04 15.01 1.83
C ARG A 37 -1.52 14.92 1.71
N ILE A 38 -0.81 14.54 2.77
CA ILE A 38 0.65 14.44 2.73
C ILE A 38 1.11 13.32 1.80
N ILE A 39 0.38 12.20 1.77
CA ILE A 39 0.66 11.10 0.84
C ILE A 39 0.40 11.53 -0.60
N SER A 40 -0.76 12.13 -0.90
CA SER A 40 -1.08 12.51 -2.28
C SER A 40 -0.16 13.61 -2.83
N GLU A 41 0.19 14.60 -2.01
CA GLU A 41 1.19 15.63 -2.36
C GLU A 41 2.57 15.00 -2.65
N TRP A 42 3.03 14.06 -1.82
CA TRP A 42 4.30 13.37 -2.05
C TRP A 42 4.27 12.53 -3.34
N VAL A 43 3.17 11.81 -3.59
CA VAL A 43 3.02 11.01 -4.81
C VAL A 43 3.03 11.90 -6.05
N LEU A 44 2.35 13.05 -6.04
CA LEU A 44 2.35 14.00 -7.16
C LEU A 44 3.74 14.55 -7.50
N GLN A 45 4.65 14.64 -6.53
CA GLN A 45 6.02 15.11 -6.75
C GLN A 45 6.89 14.08 -7.48
N HIS A 46 6.55 12.78 -7.38
CA HIS A 46 7.40 11.68 -7.87
C HIS A 46 6.73 10.84 -8.97
N PHE A 47 5.41 10.91 -9.12
CA PHE A 47 4.60 10.05 -9.98
C PHE A 47 3.48 10.83 -10.70
N PRO A 48 2.89 10.26 -11.75
CA PRO A 48 1.77 10.89 -12.45
C PRO A 48 0.55 11.14 -11.56
N GLN A 49 -0.26 12.13 -11.93
CA GLN A 49 -1.49 12.49 -11.22
C GLN A 49 -2.44 11.31 -10.96
N SER A 50 -2.53 10.36 -11.90
CA SER A 50 -3.37 9.17 -11.75
C SER A 50 -3.01 8.31 -10.53
N TRP A 51 -1.74 8.31 -10.12
CA TRP A 51 -1.30 7.55 -8.95
C TRP A 51 -1.74 8.22 -7.65
N ALA A 52 -1.63 9.55 -7.58
CA ALA A 52 -2.10 10.30 -6.41
C ALA A 52 -3.61 10.14 -6.20
N VAL A 53 -4.39 10.22 -7.29
CA VAL A 53 -5.84 9.95 -7.25
C VAL A 53 -6.13 8.52 -6.80
N GLY A 54 -5.35 7.54 -7.27
CA GLY A 54 -5.47 6.15 -6.83
C GLY A 54 -5.19 5.96 -5.34
N CYS A 55 -4.17 6.64 -4.81
CA CYS A 55 -3.87 6.66 -3.38
C CYS A 55 -5.01 7.28 -2.56
N GLU A 56 -5.53 8.44 -2.98
CA GLU A 56 -6.66 9.09 -2.29
C GLU A 56 -7.88 8.17 -2.24
N TYR A 57 -8.25 7.56 -3.37
CA TYR A 57 -9.35 6.60 -3.43
C TYR A 57 -9.14 5.39 -2.51
N ALA A 58 -7.92 4.84 -2.45
CA ALA A 58 -7.60 3.71 -1.59
C ALA A 58 -7.59 4.06 -0.08
N ILE A 59 -7.35 5.33 0.26
CA ILE A 59 -7.40 5.85 1.64
C ILE A 59 -8.85 6.13 2.08
N GLU A 60 -9.72 6.54 1.16
CA GLU A 60 -11.14 6.85 1.45
C GLU A 60 -12.03 5.61 1.53
N ARG A 61 -11.51 4.45 1.17
CA ARG A 61 -12.23 3.17 1.23
C ARG A 61 -12.35 2.65 2.67
N ASP A 62 -13.45 1.96 2.96
CA ASP A 62 -13.66 1.24 4.22
C ASP A 62 -13.80 -0.28 3.97
N PRO A 63 -12.84 -1.13 4.39
CA PRO A 63 -11.59 -0.78 5.07
C PRO A 63 -10.56 -0.14 4.11
N ILE A 64 -9.65 0.65 4.69
CA ILE A 64 -8.55 1.32 3.96
C ILE A 64 -7.70 0.27 3.25
N SER A 65 -7.50 0.45 1.94
CA SER A 65 -6.71 -0.48 1.12
C SER A 65 -5.34 0.08 0.70
N CYS A 66 -5.02 1.31 1.12
CA CYS A 66 -3.71 1.92 0.86
C CYS A 66 -2.69 1.46 1.90
N TYR A 67 -1.58 0.86 1.44
CA TYR A 67 -0.42 0.53 2.25
C TYR A 67 0.75 1.44 1.85
N ILE A 68 1.49 1.92 2.85
CA ILE A 68 2.69 2.73 2.68
C ILE A 68 3.88 2.05 3.36
N ALA A 69 5.08 2.31 2.85
CA ALA A 69 6.35 1.97 3.48
C ALA A 69 7.03 3.27 3.93
N VAL A 70 7.33 3.37 5.22
CA VAL A 70 8.00 4.54 5.85
C VAL A 70 9.22 4.12 6.62
#